data_AF-A0A7W0R6A6-F1
#
_entry.id   AF-A0A7W0R6A6-F1
#
_cell.length_a   1.000
_cell.length_b   1.000
_cell.length_c   1.000
_cell.angle_alpha   90.00
_cell.angle_beta   90.00
_cell.angle_gamma   90.00
#
_symmetry.space_group_name_H-M   'P 1'
#
loop_
_entity.id
_entity.type
_entity.pdbx_description
1 polymer ?
#
loop_
_entity_poly.entity_id
_entity_poly.type
_entity_poly.pdbx_seq_one_letter_code
_entity_poly.pdbx_strand_id
1 'polypeptide(L)' 'MASRLNPYISFAGNARQAMEFYNGVFGGSLTLNTFGEFGAPDAPEADKIMHAMLETDSGFTLMGADT' A
#
# COMPACT_ATOMS: atom_id res chain seq x y z
N MET A 1 -7.14 3.73 24.58
CA MET A 1 -6.60 3.49 23.22
C MET A 1 -6.29 4.84 22.62
N ALA A 2 -5.07 5.04 22.11
CA ALA A 2 -4.76 6.22 21.31
C ALA A 2 -5.30 6.00 19.89
N SER A 3 -5.88 7.02 19.28
CA SER A 3 -6.29 6.95 17.87
C SER A 3 -5.05 6.85 16.97
N ARG A 4 -5.07 5.97 15.97
CA ARG A 4 -4.01 5.85 14.96
C ARG A 4 -4.49 6.48 13.66
N LEU A 5 -3.75 7.47 13.17
CA LEU A 5 -4.01 8.09 11.88
C LEU A 5 -3.35 7.25 10.77
N ASN A 6 -4.16 6.76 9.83
CA ASN A 6 -3.71 5.97 8.70
C ASN A 6 -4.18 6.65 7.40
N PRO A 7 -3.42 7.60 6.84
CA PRO A 7 -3.75 8.21 5.56
C PRO A 7 -3.84 7.15 4.47
N TYR A 8 -4.84 7.27 3.59
CA TYR A 8 -5.04 6.37 2.46
C TYR A 8 -4.87 7.15 1.16
N ILE A 9 -3.80 6.87 0.43
CA ILE A 9 -3.38 7.63 -0.75
C ILE A 9 -3.76 6.88 -2.02
N SER A 10 -4.47 7.54 -2.93
CA SER A 10 -4.72 7.03 -4.28
C SER A 10 -3.57 7.39 -5.22
N PHE A 11 -3.09 6.41 -5.98
CA PHE A 11 -2.03 6.55 -6.97
C PHE A 11 -2.55 6.24 -8.37
N ALA A 12 -1.91 6.83 -9.38
CA ALA A 12 -2.23 6.63 -10.78
C ALA A 12 -1.43 5.46 -11.38
N GLY A 13 -1.58 4.27 -10.82
CA GLY A 13 -0.95 3.03 -11.32
C GLY A 13 0.50 2.78 -10.86
N ASN A 14 1.02 3.58 -9.92
CA ASN A 14 2.39 3.46 -9.41
C ASN A 14 2.47 3.26 -7.89
N ALA A 15 1.38 2.80 -7.24
CA ALA A 15 1.35 2.59 -5.79
C ALA A 15 2.47 1.67 -5.30
N ARG A 16 2.76 0.57 -6.02
CA ARG A 16 3.85 -0.36 -5.65
C ARG A 16 5.19 0.37 -5.51
N GLN A 17 5.59 1.09 -6.55
CA GLN A 17 6.86 1.81 -6.59
C GLN A 17 6.91 2.92 -5.53
N ALA A 18 5.82 3.65 -5.33
CA ALA A 18 5.74 4.70 -4.31
C ALA A 18 5.87 4.13 -2.90
N MET A 19 5.17 3.03 -2.61
CA MET A 19 5.17 2.40 -1.28
C MET A 19 6.51 1.71 -0.98
N GLU A 20 7.15 1.08 -1.96
CA GLU A 20 8.51 0.53 -1.83
C GLU A 20 9.54 1.65 -1.58
N PHE A 21 9.42 2.78 -2.29
CA PHE A 21 10.24 3.96 -2.02
C PHE A 21 10.05 4.48 -0.59
N TYR A 22 8.81 4.62 -0.13
CA TYR A 22 8.53 5.06 1.25
C TYR A 22 9.05 4.08 2.28
N ASN A 23 8.98 2.77 2.04
CA ASN A 23 9.59 1.78 2.92
C ASN A 23 11.13 1.93 2.95
N GLY A 24 11.77 2.21 1.81
CA GLY A 24 13.21 2.50 1.78
C GLY A 24 13.61 3.75 2.58
N VAL A 25 12.74 4.77 2.64
CA VAL A 25 12.99 6.02 3.38
C VAL A 25 12.66 5.88 4.88
N PHE A 26 11.53 5.26 5.21
CA PHE A 26 11.01 5.22 6.58
C PHE A 26 11.31 3.91 7.32
N GLY A 27 11.77 2.87 6.62
CA GLY A 27 11.91 1.52 7.16
C GLY A 27 10.56 0.86 7.45
N GLY A 28 10.56 -0.08 8.39
CA GLY A 28 9.35 -0.78 8.84
C GLY A 28 8.89 -1.92 7.92
N SER A 29 7.63 -2.35 8.12
CA SER A 29 7.02 -3.48 7.41
C SER A 29 6.06 -2.99 6.33
N LEU A 30 6.30 -3.42 5.10
CA LEU A 30 5.44 -3.14 3.95
C LEU A 30 4.68 -4.40 3.51
N THR A 31 3.36 -4.28 3.44
CA THR A 31 2.46 -5.28 2.86
C THR A 31 1.84 -4.71 1.59
N LEU A 32 1.85 -5.48 0.50
CA LEU A 32 1.30 -5.11 -0.80
C LEU A 32 0.32 -6.18 -1.23
N ASN A 33 -0.94 -5.79 -1.41
CA ASN A 33 -1.99 -6.65 -1.91
C ASN A 33 -2.48 -6.16 -3.27
N THR A 34 -2.54 -7.08 -4.22
CA THR A 34 -2.96 -6.83 -5.60
C THR A 34 -4.44 -7.14 -5.82
N PHE A 35 -5.04 -6.65 -6.91
CA PHE A 35 -6.41 -7.02 -7.28
C PHE A 35 -6.55 -8.53 -7.58
N GLY A 36 -5.50 -9.14 -8.14
CA GLY A 36 -5.49 -10.57 -8.44
C GLY A 36 -5.63 -11.45 -7.20
N GLU A 37 -4.99 -11.07 -6.10
CA GLU A 37 -5.05 -11.78 -4.81
C GLU A 37 -6.43 -11.70 -4.14
N PHE A 38 -7.24 -10.70 -4.48
CA PHE A 38 -8.56 -10.45 -3.89
C PHE A 38 -9.74 -10.91 -4.78
N GLY A 39 -9.47 -11.78 -5.76
CA GLY A 39 -10.51 -12.47 -6.54
C GLY A 39 -10.71 -11.97 -7.96
N ALA A 40 -9.81 -11.14 -8.47
CA ALA A 40 -9.79 -10.70 -9.88
C ALA A 40 -8.49 -11.07 -10.62
N PRO A 41 -8.05 -12.36 -10.60
CA PRO A 41 -6.76 -12.77 -11.17
C PRO A 41 -6.69 -12.59 -12.70
N ASP A 42 -7.83 -12.66 -13.39
CA ASP A 42 -7.90 -12.52 -14.85
C ASP A 42 -8.23 -11.09 -15.31
N ALA A 43 -8.34 -10.14 -14.37
CA ALA A 43 -8.61 -8.74 -14.71
C ALA A 43 -7.37 -8.10 -15.35
N PRO A 44 -7.54 -7.14 -16.30
CA PRO A 44 -6.42 -6.38 -16.85
C PRO A 44 -5.57 -5.66 -15.79
N GLU A 45 -6.16 -5.41 -14.62
CA GLU A 45 -5.54 -4.70 -13.50
C GLU A 45 -5.10 -5.63 -12.37
N ALA A 46 -5.03 -6.95 -12.60
CA ALA A 46 -4.71 -7.93 -11.58
C ALA A 46 -3.43 -7.62 -10.80
N ASP A 47 -2.40 -7.06 -11.46
CA ASP A 47 -1.10 -6.72 -10.86
C ASP A 47 -1.09 -5.37 -10.11
N LYS A 48 -2.11 -4.52 -10.30
CA LYS A 48 -2.21 -3.23 -9.60
C LYS A 48 -2.44 -3.44 -8.12
N ILE A 49 -2.00 -2.48 -7.31
CA ILE A 49 -2.18 -2.54 -5.85
C ILE A 49 -3.62 -2.17 -5.49
N MET A 50 -4.32 -3.09 -4.86
CA MET A 50 -5.63 -2.83 -4.26
C MET A 50 -5.49 -2.25 -2.84
N HIS A 51 -4.57 -2.80 -2.04
CA HIS A 51 -4.28 -2.32 -0.69
C HIS A 51 -2.80 -2.48 -0.36
N ALA A 52 -2.10 -1.37 -0.15
CA ALA A 52 -0.78 -1.33 0.46
C ALA A 52 -0.87 -0.79 1.90
N MET A 53 -0.06 -1.34 2.79
CA MET A 53 0.09 -0.90 4.18
C MET A 53 1.58 -0.85 4.54
N LEU A 54 2.07 0.32 4.93
CA LEU A 54 3.39 0.53 5.49
C LEU A 54 3.26 0.88 6.96
N GLU A 55 3.73 0.01 7.84
CA GLU A 55 3.86 0.28 9.27
C GLU A 55 5.31 0.63 9.60
N THR A 56 5.53 1.85 10.09
CA THR A 56 6.88 2.34 10.41
C THR A 56 7.21 2.10 11.88
N ASP A 57 8.51 1.95 12.18
CA ASP A 57 9.01 1.80 13.56
C ASP A 57 8.76 3.07 14.41
N SER A 58 8.53 4.21 13.75
CA SER A 58 8.17 5.49 14.39
C SER A 58 6.70 5.56 14.81
N GLY A 59 5.91 4.51 14.58
CA GLY A 59 4.55 4.34 15.09
C GLY A 59 3.43 4.89 14.19
N PHE A 60 3.76 5.44 13.02
CA PHE A 60 2.76 5.87 12.03
C PHE A 60 2.58 4.83 10.91
N THR A 61 1.42 4.87 10.27
CA THR A 61 1.05 3.98 9.16
C THR A 61 0.67 4.80 7.93
N LEU A 62 1.10 4.34 6.76
CA LEU A 62 0.68 4.86 5.47
C LEU A 62 -0.02 3.75 4.70
N MET A 63 -1.17 4.08 4.09
CA MET A 63 -1.93 3.17 3.24
C MET A 63 -1.97 3.73 1.82
N GLY A 64 -2.06 2.84 0.82
CA GLY A 64 -2.19 3.28 -0.57
C GLY A 64 -2.85 2.25 -1.48
N ALA A 65 -3.37 2.72 -2.61
CA ALA A 65 -3.88 1.87 -3.69
C ALA A 65 -3.70 2.56 -5.05
N ASP A 66 -3.73 1.76 -6.10
CA ASP A 66 -3.92 2.24 -7.46
C ASP A 66 -5.41 2.48 -7.74
N THR A 67 -5.71 3.53 -8.51
CA THR A 67 -7.05 3.90 -9.01
C THR A 67 -7.06 4.00 -10.53
#